data_AF-A0A345DAQ5-F1
#
_entry.id   AF-A0A345DAQ5-F1
#
_cell.length_a   1.000
_cell.length_b   1.000
_cell.length_c   1.000
_cell.angle_alpha   90.00
_cell.angle_beta   90.00
_cell.angle_gamma   90.00
#
_symmetry.space_group_name_H-M   'P 1'
#
loop_
_entity.id
_entity.type
_entity.pdbx_description
1 polymer ?
#
loop_
_entity_poly.entity_id
_entity_poly.type
_entity_poly.pdbx_seq_one_letter_code
_entity_poly.pdbx_strand_id
1 'polypeptide(L)'
;MKYLKKLVFALIATSSVARAESIINYQTQGNLQITNNIACVDVSELKNMYTPADVFKGMTNCLDKKDYVAATNLYAFSRVYGMVDAKRVSDRTAHQAMVVLQMNAVRNLSSDELNSFSQVMKATLSTGSDSLNRLCKKIKTVGAPNYYPAYMIQHGMGAFMGGQNPIDQSVDVTKTFNEALTQSLHCNPE
;
A
#
# COMPACT_ATOMS: atom_id res chain seq x y z
N MET A 1 26.26 57.28 -53.79
CA MET A 1 25.35 56.16 -54.20
C MET A 1 25.33 55.16 -53.07
N LYS A 2 24.24 55.10 -52.26
CA LYS A 2 23.21 54.04 -52.32
C LYS A 2 23.88 52.66 -52.32
N TYR A 3 23.79 51.83 -51.27
CA TYR A 3 22.56 51.11 -50.92
C TYR A 3 22.45 50.76 -49.43
N LEU A 4 21.26 51.05 -48.94
CA LEU A 4 20.63 50.69 -47.68
C LEU A 4 20.37 49.17 -47.63
N LYS A 5 20.94 48.44 -46.67
CA LYS A 5 20.49 47.08 -46.32
C LYS A 5 19.76 47.13 -44.98
N LYS A 6 18.43 47.23 -45.04
CA LYS A 6 17.54 47.05 -43.89
C LYS A 6 17.59 45.58 -43.47
N LEU A 7 18.17 45.29 -42.30
CA LEU A 7 18.02 44.00 -41.63
C LEU A 7 16.65 43.97 -40.95
N VAL A 8 15.72 43.21 -41.51
CA VAL A 8 14.42 42.92 -40.89
C VAL A 8 14.62 41.70 -39.99
N PHE A 9 14.61 41.89 -38.68
CA PHE A 9 14.52 40.81 -37.72
C PHE A 9 13.08 40.28 -37.72
N ALA A 10 12.86 39.09 -38.30
CA ALA A 10 11.60 38.38 -38.16
C ALA A 10 11.58 37.68 -36.78
N LEU A 11 10.79 38.23 -35.85
CA LEU A 11 10.45 37.52 -34.61
C LEU A 11 9.51 36.35 -34.96
N ILE A 12 10.05 35.13 -35.00
CA ILE A 12 9.24 33.92 -35.04
C ILE A 12 8.84 33.60 -33.60
N ALA A 13 7.65 34.06 -33.19
CA ALA A 13 7.03 33.63 -31.95
C ALA A 13 6.54 32.18 -32.12
N THR A 14 7.38 31.21 -31.78
CA THR A 14 6.93 29.81 -31.65
C THR A 14 6.10 29.69 -30.39
N SER A 15 4.78 29.83 -30.52
CA SER A 15 3.84 29.46 -29.46
C SER A 15 3.88 27.94 -29.29
N SER A 16 4.64 27.47 -28.30
CA SER A 16 4.60 26.08 -27.85
C SER A 16 3.24 25.81 -27.21
N VAL A 17 2.26 25.37 -27.99
CA VAL A 17 1.00 24.85 -27.46
C VAL A 17 1.34 23.48 -26.85
N ALA A 18 1.58 23.45 -25.54
CA ALA A 18 1.64 22.20 -24.80
C ALA A 18 0.27 21.52 -24.92
N ARG A 19 0.18 20.46 -25.75
CA ARG A 19 -1.00 19.61 -25.77
C ARG A 19 -1.07 18.89 -24.43
N ALA A 20 -2.14 19.14 -23.68
CA ALA A 20 -2.49 18.30 -22.54
C ALA A 20 -2.88 16.92 -23.08
N GLU A 21 -1.93 15.99 -23.11
CA GLU A 21 -2.24 14.59 -23.38
C GLU A 21 -3.06 14.03 -22.21
N SER A 22 -4.17 13.37 -22.52
CA SER A 22 -4.98 12.68 -21.51
C SER A 22 -4.19 11.50 -20.95
N ILE A 23 -3.93 11.50 -19.66
CA ILE A 23 -3.33 10.37 -18.96
C ILE A 23 -4.37 9.23 -18.92
N ILE A 24 -4.16 8.19 -19.72
CA ILE A 24 -4.96 6.95 -19.67
C ILE A 24 -4.28 6.00 -18.68
N ASN A 25 -5.00 5.65 -17.60
CA ASN A 25 -4.50 4.70 -16.61
C ASN A 25 -4.95 3.28 -16.99
N TYR A 26 -4.00 2.45 -17.41
CA TYR A 26 -4.24 1.04 -17.71
C TYR A 26 -4.18 0.21 -16.43
N GLN A 27 -5.20 -0.60 -16.20
CA GLN A 27 -5.30 -1.48 -15.04
C GLN A 27 -5.74 -2.87 -15.48
N THR A 28 -5.29 -3.88 -14.77
CA THR A 28 -5.79 -5.26 -14.89
C THR A 28 -6.97 -5.48 -13.95
N GLN A 29 -7.82 -6.45 -14.29
CA GLN A 29 -8.90 -6.87 -13.42
C GLN A 29 -8.34 -7.43 -12.11
N GLY A 30 -8.78 -6.88 -10.98
CA GLY A 30 -8.34 -7.30 -9.65
C GLY A 30 -7.19 -6.47 -9.07
N ASN A 31 -6.61 -5.52 -9.82
CA ASN A 31 -5.59 -4.61 -9.33
C ASN A 31 -6.05 -3.83 -8.09
N LEU A 32 -5.37 -4.04 -6.95
CA LEU A 32 -5.71 -3.44 -5.64
C LEU A 32 -7.17 -3.65 -5.21
N GLN A 33 -7.82 -4.70 -5.71
CA GLN A 33 -9.25 -4.89 -5.51
C GLN A 33 -9.59 -5.09 -4.04
N ILE A 34 -10.59 -4.33 -3.58
CA ILE A 34 -11.28 -4.56 -2.32
C ILE A 34 -12.38 -5.59 -2.57
N THR A 35 -12.38 -6.66 -1.80
CA THR A 35 -13.36 -7.76 -1.84
C THR A 35 -14.25 -7.78 -0.60
N ASN A 36 -13.80 -7.14 0.49
CA ASN A 36 -14.53 -7.03 1.75
C ASN A 36 -14.53 -5.57 2.21
N ASN A 37 -15.72 -5.02 2.49
CA ASN A 37 -15.83 -3.66 3.03
C ASN A 37 -15.67 -3.67 4.55
N ILE A 38 -14.43 -3.49 5.01
CA ILE A 38 -14.09 -3.50 6.44
C ILE A 38 -14.39 -2.11 7.03
N ALA A 39 -15.16 -2.05 8.10
CA ALA A 39 -15.39 -0.82 8.86
C ALA A 39 -14.13 -0.36 9.61
N CYS A 40 -14.20 0.73 10.37
CA CYS A 40 -13.16 0.97 11.38
C CYS A 40 -13.38 0.01 12.55
N VAL A 41 -12.51 -0.99 12.69
CA VAL A 41 -12.63 -2.13 13.63
C VAL A 41 -11.32 -2.38 14.37
N ASP A 42 -11.38 -3.11 15.48
CA ASP A 42 -10.20 -3.63 16.14
C ASP A 42 -9.59 -4.81 15.37
N VAL A 43 -8.28 -5.03 15.50
CA VAL A 43 -7.59 -6.16 14.85
C VAL A 43 -8.17 -7.52 15.27
N SER A 44 -8.73 -7.65 16.47
CA SER A 44 -9.38 -8.89 16.92
C SER A 44 -10.63 -9.27 16.12
N GLU A 45 -11.21 -8.33 15.38
CA GLU A 45 -12.39 -8.56 14.51
C GLU A 45 -11.98 -8.96 13.09
N LEU A 46 -10.69 -8.87 12.75
CA LEU A 46 -10.18 -9.26 11.44
C LEU A 46 -10.12 -10.78 11.30
N LYS A 47 -10.24 -11.24 10.06
CA LYS A 47 -10.09 -12.63 9.67
C LYS A 47 -8.85 -12.78 8.80
N ASN A 48 -8.23 -13.96 8.84
CA ASN A 48 -7.05 -14.25 8.02
C ASN A 48 -7.32 -14.36 6.51
N MET A 49 -8.58 -14.25 6.09
CA MET A 49 -9.00 -14.16 4.69
C MET A 49 -9.06 -12.72 4.16
N TYR A 50 -8.93 -11.71 5.03
CA TYR A 50 -8.95 -10.31 4.60
C TYR A 50 -7.58 -9.89 4.07
N THR A 51 -7.59 -9.31 2.87
CA THR A 51 -6.37 -8.86 2.19
C THR A 51 -5.92 -7.50 2.71
N PRO A 52 -4.65 -7.09 2.52
CA PRO A 52 -4.23 -5.71 2.75
C PRO A 52 -5.09 -4.68 2.03
N ALA A 53 -5.58 -4.96 0.81
CA ALA A 53 -6.50 -4.04 0.12
C ALA A 53 -7.80 -3.82 0.92
N ASP A 54 -8.38 -4.88 1.47
CA ASP A 54 -9.57 -4.80 2.33
C ASP A 54 -9.26 -4.04 3.63
N VAL A 55 -8.13 -4.34 4.27
CA VAL A 55 -7.77 -3.76 5.58
C VAL A 55 -7.37 -2.29 5.45
N PHE A 56 -6.73 -1.87 4.37
CA PHE A 56 -6.49 -0.46 4.09
C PHE A 56 -7.79 0.34 3.90
N LYS A 57 -8.86 -0.28 3.38
CA LYS A 57 -10.18 0.35 3.37
C LYS A 57 -10.71 0.59 4.80
N GLY A 58 -10.54 -0.38 5.69
CA GLY A 58 -10.82 -0.22 7.12
C GLY A 58 -9.99 0.88 7.77
N MET A 59 -8.70 0.95 7.44
CA MET A 59 -7.80 2.01 7.90
C MET A 59 -8.30 3.39 7.47
N THR A 60 -8.68 3.60 6.20
CA THR A 60 -9.26 4.87 5.75
C THR A 60 -10.52 5.22 6.54
N ASN A 61 -11.39 4.24 6.79
CA ASN A 61 -12.60 4.46 7.60
C ASN A 61 -12.26 4.86 9.06
N CYS A 62 -11.13 4.44 9.61
CA CYS A 62 -10.64 4.89 10.92
C CYS A 62 -10.04 6.30 10.87
N LEU A 63 -9.29 6.61 9.81
CA LEU A 63 -8.73 7.94 9.58
C LEU A 63 -9.83 9.00 9.45
N ASP A 64 -10.91 8.69 8.72
CA ASP A 64 -12.08 9.57 8.59
C ASP A 64 -12.74 9.88 9.94
N LYS A 65 -12.65 8.95 10.90
CA LYS A 65 -13.15 9.11 12.28
C LYS A 65 -12.11 9.70 13.23
N LYS A 66 -10.90 10.00 12.75
CA LYS A 66 -9.73 10.42 13.56
C LYS A 66 -9.33 9.40 14.64
N ASP A 67 -9.70 8.14 14.46
CA ASP A 67 -9.22 7.04 15.30
C ASP A 67 -7.85 6.58 14.79
N TYR A 68 -6.84 7.37 15.11
CA TYR A 68 -5.47 7.12 14.66
C TYR A 68 -4.85 5.87 15.28
N VAL A 69 -5.34 5.41 16.44
CA VAL A 69 -4.85 4.18 17.08
C VAL A 69 -5.37 2.97 16.29
N ALA A 70 -6.67 2.92 16.00
CA ALA A 70 -7.23 1.86 15.18
C ALA A 70 -6.62 1.87 13.76
N ALA A 71 -6.48 3.04 13.13
CA ALA A 71 -5.81 3.16 11.83
C ALA A 71 -4.36 2.64 11.87
N THR A 72 -3.62 2.93 12.93
CA THR A 72 -2.25 2.42 13.13
C THR A 72 -2.22 0.90 13.25
N ASN A 73 -3.16 0.32 14.00
CA ASN A 73 -3.25 -1.12 14.19
C ASN A 73 -3.57 -1.84 12.88
N LEU A 74 -4.50 -1.29 12.08
CA LEU A 74 -4.86 -1.82 10.76
C LEU A 74 -3.71 -1.66 9.74
N TYR A 75 -2.96 -0.56 9.80
CA TYR A 75 -1.73 -0.37 9.02
C TYR A 75 -0.68 -1.45 9.35
N ALA A 76 -0.42 -1.68 10.64
CA ALA A 76 0.54 -2.67 11.10
C ALA A 76 0.15 -4.11 10.69
N PHE A 77 -1.13 -4.48 10.83
CA PHE A 77 -1.67 -5.76 10.34
C PHE A 77 -1.42 -5.91 8.83
N SER A 78 -1.78 -4.89 8.05
CA SER A 78 -1.62 -4.88 6.59
C SER A 78 -0.15 -5.01 6.18
N ARG A 79 0.76 -4.41 6.94
CA ARG A 79 2.21 -4.51 6.68
C ARG A 79 2.73 -5.94 6.89
N VAL A 80 2.30 -6.63 7.94
CA VAL A 80 2.64 -8.05 8.17
C VAL A 80 2.15 -8.91 7.00
N TYR A 81 0.86 -8.78 6.66
CA TYR A 81 0.24 -9.57 5.60
C TYR A 81 0.84 -9.27 4.21
N GLY A 82 1.10 -8.00 3.92
CA GLY A 82 1.76 -7.56 2.70
C GLY A 82 3.19 -8.10 2.55
N MET A 83 3.93 -8.26 3.65
CA MET A 83 5.25 -8.89 3.61
C MET A 83 5.17 -10.38 3.28
N VAL A 84 4.19 -11.10 3.83
CA VAL A 84 3.94 -12.50 3.47
C VAL A 84 3.57 -12.62 2.00
N ASP A 85 2.68 -11.74 1.52
CA ASP A 85 2.27 -11.70 0.11
C ASP A 85 3.45 -11.43 -0.82
N ALA A 86 4.28 -10.43 -0.52
CA ALA A 86 5.46 -10.11 -1.31
C ALA A 86 6.48 -11.26 -1.35
N LYS A 87 6.53 -12.11 -0.31
CA LYS A 87 7.41 -13.29 -0.32
C LYS A 87 6.88 -14.41 -1.20
N ARG A 88 5.56 -14.63 -1.24
CA ARG A 88 4.94 -15.69 -2.05
C ARG A 88 4.58 -15.27 -3.47
N VAL A 89 4.53 -13.98 -3.79
CA VAL A 89 4.29 -13.48 -5.16
C VAL A 89 5.62 -13.34 -5.91
N SER A 90 5.76 -14.07 -7.01
CA SER A 90 7.01 -14.18 -7.77
C SER A 90 7.38 -12.90 -8.53
N ASP A 91 6.38 -12.13 -8.98
CA ASP A 91 6.59 -10.86 -9.66
C ASP A 91 6.97 -9.76 -8.64
N ARG A 92 8.22 -9.30 -8.67
CA ARG A 92 8.70 -8.23 -7.78
C ARG A 92 8.04 -6.88 -8.03
N THR A 93 7.53 -6.63 -9.24
CA THR A 93 6.84 -5.38 -9.54
C THR A 93 5.47 -5.31 -8.87
N ALA A 94 4.83 -6.47 -8.69
CA ALA A 94 3.57 -6.61 -7.96
C ALA A 94 3.69 -6.09 -6.50
N HIS A 95 4.89 -6.17 -5.91
CA HIS A 95 5.12 -5.77 -4.51
C HIS A 95 4.84 -4.27 -4.27
N GLN A 96 4.88 -3.44 -5.32
CA GLN A 96 4.52 -2.01 -5.25
C GLN A 96 3.06 -1.78 -4.86
N ALA A 97 2.21 -2.80 -4.96
CA ALA A 97 0.81 -2.74 -4.53
C ALA A 97 0.67 -2.19 -3.12
N MET A 98 1.56 -2.58 -2.20
CA MET A 98 1.53 -2.13 -0.81
C MET A 98 1.76 -0.63 -0.67
N VAL A 99 2.71 -0.07 -1.43
CA VAL A 99 2.99 1.37 -1.40
C VAL A 99 1.81 2.15 -1.98
N VAL A 100 1.22 1.67 -3.07
CA VAL A 100 0.06 2.33 -3.68
C VAL A 100 -1.17 2.26 -2.78
N LEU A 101 -1.41 1.13 -2.08
CA LEU A 101 -2.47 1.02 -1.08
C LEU A 101 -2.28 2.02 0.06
N GLN A 102 -1.06 2.14 0.59
CA GLN A 102 -0.74 3.11 1.63
C GLN A 102 -0.95 4.54 1.15
N MET A 103 -0.45 4.89 -0.04
CA MET A 103 -0.66 6.21 -0.64
C MET A 103 -2.14 6.53 -0.78
N ASN A 104 -2.93 5.58 -1.30
CA ASN A 104 -4.37 5.74 -1.46
C ASN A 104 -5.09 5.94 -0.12
N ALA A 105 -4.67 5.22 0.93
CA ALA A 105 -5.32 5.27 2.23
C ALA A 105 -5.19 6.63 2.92
N VAL A 106 -4.09 7.35 2.66
CA VAL A 106 -3.79 8.64 3.32
C VAL A 106 -3.94 9.86 2.40
N ARG A 107 -4.27 9.66 1.11
CA ARG A 107 -4.25 10.71 0.08
C ARG A 107 -5.11 11.94 0.38
N ASN A 108 -6.17 11.76 1.18
CA ASN A 108 -7.13 12.81 1.50
C ASN A 108 -6.84 13.52 2.83
N LEU A 109 -5.82 13.09 3.57
CA LEU A 109 -5.47 13.71 4.84
C LEU A 109 -4.78 15.05 4.60
N SER A 110 -5.13 16.04 5.41
CA SER A 110 -4.36 17.27 5.52
C SER A 110 -2.97 17.01 6.12
N SER A 111 -2.06 17.97 5.97
CA SER A 111 -0.72 17.87 6.59
C SER A 111 -0.78 17.71 8.11
N ASP A 112 -1.72 18.36 8.78
CA ASP A 112 -1.89 18.25 10.23
C ASP A 112 -2.43 16.88 10.65
N GLU A 113 -3.34 16.30 9.87
CA GLU A 113 -3.84 14.94 10.10
C GLU A 113 -2.76 13.90 9.84
N LEU A 114 -1.96 14.05 8.78
CA LEU A 114 -0.80 13.20 8.51
C LEU A 114 0.22 13.27 9.66
N ASN A 115 0.52 14.46 10.16
CA ASN A 115 1.42 14.65 11.30
C ASN A 115 0.86 13.98 12.57
N SER A 116 -0.42 14.17 12.85
CA SER A 116 -1.09 13.57 14.01
C SER A 116 -1.09 12.04 13.94
N PHE A 117 -1.44 11.50 12.77
CA PHE A 117 -1.41 10.06 12.52
C PHE A 117 0.01 9.51 12.65
N SER A 118 1.03 10.19 12.08
CA SER A 118 2.43 9.78 12.18
C SER A 118 2.93 9.76 13.63
N GLN A 119 2.51 10.71 14.48
CA GLN A 119 2.89 10.73 15.89
C GLN A 119 2.27 9.55 16.65
N VAL A 120 0.99 9.28 16.43
CA VAL A 120 0.31 8.12 17.02
C VAL A 120 0.93 6.82 16.55
N MET A 121 1.27 6.72 15.26
CA MET A 121 1.94 5.55 14.71
C MET A 121 3.28 5.30 15.39
N LYS A 122 4.11 6.34 15.56
CA LYS A 122 5.40 6.24 16.26
C LYS A 122 5.23 5.78 17.71
N ALA A 123 4.24 6.31 18.42
CA ALA A 123 4.01 5.97 19.82
C ALA A 123 3.50 4.51 19.97
N THR A 124 2.50 4.13 19.17
CA THR A 124 1.86 2.81 19.22
C THR A 124 2.80 1.69 18.75
N LEU A 125 3.61 1.95 17.72
CA LEU A 125 4.52 0.94 17.13
C LEU A 125 5.95 1.04 17.66
N SER A 126 6.18 1.79 18.75
CA SER A 126 7.49 1.84 19.39
C SER A 126 7.86 0.45 19.91
N THR A 127 9.07 -0.02 19.55
CA THR A 127 9.62 -1.30 20.00
C THR A 127 9.53 -1.43 21.52
N GLY A 128 9.03 -2.57 21.99
CA GLY A 128 8.88 -2.86 23.42
C GLY A 128 7.69 -2.18 24.10
N SER A 129 6.93 -1.31 23.41
CA SER A 129 5.75 -0.68 24.01
C SER A 129 4.64 -1.69 24.30
N ASP A 130 3.86 -1.43 25.35
CA ASP A 130 2.70 -2.26 25.69
C ASP A 130 1.64 -2.30 24.58
N SER A 131 1.47 -1.20 23.86
CA SER A 131 0.55 -1.10 22.73
C SER A 131 0.97 -2.04 21.60
N LEU A 132 2.25 -2.02 21.21
CA LEU A 132 2.81 -2.94 20.23
C LEU A 132 2.70 -4.39 20.69
N ASN A 133 3.03 -4.69 21.95
CA ASN A 133 2.95 -6.04 22.49
C ASN A 133 1.51 -6.60 22.44
N ARG A 134 0.51 -5.80 22.81
CA ARG A 134 -0.91 -6.17 22.68
C ARG A 134 -1.31 -6.37 21.22
N LEU A 135 -0.87 -5.48 20.33
CA LEU A 135 -1.14 -5.58 18.91
C LEU A 135 -0.55 -6.86 18.30
N CYS A 136 0.71 -7.18 18.59
CA CYS A 136 1.37 -8.42 18.18
C CYS A 136 0.57 -9.66 18.60
N LYS A 137 0.07 -9.70 19.84
CA LYS A 137 -0.79 -10.80 20.31
C LYS A 137 -2.07 -10.92 19.50
N LYS A 138 -2.75 -9.80 19.22
CA LYS A 138 -3.96 -9.79 18.37
C LYS A 138 -3.68 -10.31 16.97
N ILE A 139 -2.61 -9.84 16.32
CA ILE A 139 -2.25 -10.28 14.97
C ILE A 139 -1.91 -11.78 14.97
N LYS A 140 -1.17 -12.26 15.97
CA LYS A 140 -0.89 -13.70 16.15
C LYS A 140 -2.18 -14.53 16.30
N THR A 141 -3.16 -14.05 17.06
CA THR A 141 -4.46 -14.72 17.22
C THR A 141 -5.24 -14.83 15.91
N VAL A 142 -5.17 -13.83 15.03
CA VAL A 142 -5.78 -13.92 13.68
C VAL A 142 -5.09 -14.99 12.83
N GLY A 143 -3.77 -15.12 12.95
CA GLY A 143 -2.97 -16.13 12.26
C GLY A 143 -2.52 -15.73 10.85
N ALA A 144 -1.88 -16.67 10.16
CA ALA A 144 -1.29 -16.45 8.85
C ALA A 144 -2.33 -16.27 7.73
N PRO A 145 -2.03 -15.49 6.67
CA PRO A 145 -2.95 -15.24 5.55
C PRO A 145 -3.46 -16.53 4.89
N ASN A 146 -4.79 -16.65 4.76
CA ASN A 146 -5.46 -17.77 4.11
C ASN A 146 -6.31 -17.30 2.92
N TYR A 147 -5.65 -16.65 1.96
CA TYR A 147 -6.24 -16.18 0.72
C TYR A 147 -5.22 -16.22 -0.42
N TYR A 148 -5.70 -16.11 -1.66
CA TYR A 148 -4.89 -15.90 -2.85
C TYR A 148 -4.68 -14.38 -3.08
N PRO A 149 -3.44 -13.87 -3.15
CA PRO A 149 -3.14 -12.43 -3.15
C PRO A 149 -3.37 -11.76 -4.52
N ALA A 150 -4.58 -11.90 -5.07
CA ALA A 150 -4.94 -11.35 -6.37
C ALA A 150 -4.70 -9.83 -6.45
N TYR A 151 -5.00 -9.08 -5.38
CA TYR A 151 -4.80 -7.62 -5.33
C TYR A 151 -3.37 -7.21 -5.66
N MET A 152 -2.38 -8.00 -5.23
CA MET A 152 -0.97 -7.77 -5.46
C MET A 152 -0.57 -8.30 -6.83
N ILE A 153 -0.91 -9.56 -7.15
CA ILE A 153 -0.55 -10.20 -8.42
C ILE A 153 -1.00 -9.36 -9.61
N GLN A 154 -2.25 -8.88 -9.56
CA GLN A 154 -2.83 -8.11 -10.66
C GLN A 154 -2.20 -6.71 -10.76
N HIS A 155 -1.61 -6.19 -9.69
CA HIS A 155 -0.87 -4.93 -9.74
C HIS A 155 0.44 -5.04 -10.54
N GLY A 156 1.06 -6.21 -10.58
CA GLY A 156 2.37 -6.41 -11.21
C GLY A 156 2.35 -6.38 -12.74
N MET A 157 3.49 -6.08 -13.35
CA MET A 157 3.67 -6.12 -14.80
C MET A 157 3.41 -7.52 -15.39
N GLY A 158 3.64 -8.57 -14.60
CA GLY A 158 3.35 -9.95 -15.01
C GLY A 158 1.89 -10.16 -15.42
N ALA A 159 0.95 -9.45 -14.81
CA ALA A 159 -0.47 -9.51 -15.16
C ALA A 159 -0.78 -8.92 -16.54
N PHE A 160 0.01 -7.96 -17.01
CA PHE A 160 -0.11 -7.37 -18.35
C PHE A 160 0.61 -8.21 -19.42
N MET A 161 1.70 -8.89 -19.04
CA MET A 161 2.58 -9.63 -19.94
C MET A 161 2.21 -11.12 -20.07
N GLY A 162 1.17 -11.60 -19.37
CA GLY A 162 0.77 -13.01 -19.38
C GLY A 162 1.75 -13.94 -18.67
N GLY A 163 2.38 -13.44 -17.59
CA GLY A 163 3.34 -14.19 -16.79
C GLY A 163 2.77 -15.50 -16.23
N GLN A 164 3.60 -16.55 -16.19
CA GLN A 164 3.24 -17.86 -15.66
C GLN A 164 3.63 -17.97 -14.18
N ASN A 165 2.88 -18.76 -13.41
CA ASN A 165 3.13 -19.07 -12.00
C ASN A 165 3.31 -17.83 -11.11
N PRO A 166 2.24 -17.06 -10.85
CA PRO A 166 2.33 -15.83 -10.06
C PRO A 166 2.66 -16.06 -8.58
N ILE A 167 2.62 -17.32 -8.13
CA ILE A 167 2.89 -17.73 -6.75
C ILE A 167 4.09 -18.68 -6.72
N ASP A 168 5.03 -18.39 -5.83
CA ASP A 168 6.08 -19.31 -5.41
C ASP A 168 5.51 -20.32 -4.40
N GLN A 169 5.28 -21.55 -4.88
CA GLN A 169 4.72 -22.63 -4.07
C GLN A 169 5.69 -23.19 -3.02
N SER A 170 6.98 -22.82 -3.08
CA SER A 170 7.97 -23.26 -2.08
C SER A 170 7.90 -22.48 -0.77
N VAL A 171 7.14 -21.37 -0.75
CA VAL A 171 7.01 -20.51 0.43
C VAL A 171 6.09 -21.14 1.48
N ASP A 172 6.65 -21.45 2.65
CA ASP A 172 5.88 -21.76 3.85
C ASP A 172 5.25 -20.48 4.41
N VAL A 173 3.94 -20.31 4.19
CA VAL A 173 3.18 -19.12 4.59
C VAL A 173 3.17 -18.92 6.11
N THR A 174 3.10 -20.00 6.89
CA THR A 174 3.05 -19.93 8.36
C THR A 174 4.40 -19.50 8.92
N LYS A 175 5.48 -20.11 8.44
CA LYS A 175 6.84 -19.69 8.80
C LYS A 175 7.10 -18.24 8.40
N THR A 176 6.75 -17.88 7.17
CA THR A 176 6.91 -16.51 6.65
C THR A 176 6.12 -15.48 7.46
N PHE A 177 4.92 -15.83 7.91
CA PHE A 177 4.11 -14.96 8.77
C PHE A 177 4.78 -14.68 10.13
N ASN A 178 5.34 -15.71 10.77
CA ASN A 178 6.09 -15.55 12.02
C ASN A 178 7.35 -14.69 11.82
N GLU A 179 8.07 -14.89 10.72
CA GLU A 179 9.21 -14.02 10.36
C GLU A 179 8.78 -12.58 10.09
N ALA A 180 7.64 -12.39 9.41
CA ALA A 180 7.10 -11.06 9.10
C ALA A 180 6.70 -10.30 10.37
N LEU A 181 6.12 -10.96 11.38
CA LEU A 181 5.81 -10.33 12.69
C LEU A 181 7.08 -9.73 13.34
N THR A 182 8.18 -10.48 13.33
CA THR A 182 9.46 -10.01 13.88
C THR A 182 10.08 -8.91 13.01
N GLN A 183 10.18 -9.12 11.70
CA GLN A 183 10.87 -8.20 10.80
C GLN A 183 10.12 -6.88 10.60
N SER A 184 8.78 -6.92 10.53
CA SER A 184 7.97 -5.72 10.30
C SER A 184 7.70 -4.94 11.58
N LEU A 185 7.35 -5.62 12.66
CA LEU A 185 6.81 -4.99 13.88
C LEU A 185 7.70 -5.22 15.11
N HIS A 186 8.76 -6.03 15.02
CA HIS A 186 9.62 -6.38 16.15
C HIS A 186 8.83 -7.08 17.26
N CYS A 187 7.82 -7.86 16.88
CA CYS A 187 7.11 -8.72 17.81
C CYS A 187 8.05 -9.76 18.40
N ASN A 188 7.94 -10.02 19.71
CA ASN A 188 8.71 -11.09 20.33
C ASN A 188 8.23 -12.46 19.79
N PRO A 189 9.17 -13.36 19.42
CA PRO A 189 8.85 -14.78 19.29
C PRO A 189 8.46 -15.24 20.70
N GLU A 190 7.23 -15.70 20.87
CA GLU A 190 6.81 -16.31 22.15
C GLU A 190 7.46 -17.69 22.29
#